data_AF-B4H8M6-F1
#
_entry.id   AF-B4H8M6-F1
#
_cell.length_a   1.000
_cell.length_b   1.000
_cell.length_c   1.000
_cell.angle_alpha   90.00
_cell.angle_beta   90.00
_cell.angle_gamma   90.00
#
_symmetry.space_group_name_H-M   'P 1'
#
loop_
_entity.id
_entity.type
_entity.pdbx_description
1 polymer ?
#
loop_
_entity_poly.entity_id
_entity_poly.type
_entity_poly.pdbx_seq_one_letter_code
_entity_poly.pdbx_strand_id
1 'polypeptide(L)'
;MLQRFQTQAKVENPRYGQLIIGPPGSGKTTYCNEAYKFYRELGRQVGVVNLDPANDNMSYESVINVMELITVEDCMEHLQLGPNGALMHCAEYLEQHIEDWI
;
A
#
# COMPACT_ATOMS: atom_id res chain seq x y z
N MET A 1 30.11 -0.01 44.48
CA MET A 1 30.19 0.41 43.08
C MET A 1 29.50 -0.65 42.21
N LEU A 2 28.17 -0.63 42.16
CA LEU A 2 27.37 -1.46 41.27
C LEU A 2 26.33 -0.52 40.65
N GLN A 3 26.70 0.13 39.54
CA GLN A 3 25.74 0.88 38.75
C GLN A 3 24.87 -0.11 37.98
N ARG A 4 23.58 -0.07 38.28
CA ARG A 4 22.53 -0.73 37.51
C ARG A 4 22.57 -0.15 36.09
N PHE A 5 22.95 -0.95 35.10
CA PHE A 5 22.70 -0.62 33.71
C PHE A 5 21.19 -0.76 33.46
N GLN A 6 20.45 0.34 33.63
CA GLN A 6 19.14 0.48 33.03
C GLN A 6 19.35 0.76 31.55
N THR A 7 19.16 -0.25 30.70
CA THR A 7 19.00 -0.05 29.27
C THR A 7 17.66 0.67 29.04
N GLN A 8 17.67 2.00 29.09
CA GLN A 8 16.56 2.81 28.57
C GLN A 8 16.61 2.75 27.04
N ALA A 9 16.08 1.66 26.46
CA ALA A 9 15.63 1.72 25.08
C ALA A 9 14.34 2.56 25.06
N LYS A 10 14.48 3.86 24.82
CA LYS A 10 13.35 4.72 24.45
C LYS A 10 12.85 4.26 23.08
N VAL A 11 11.82 3.42 23.05
CA VAL A 11 11.10 3.15 21.80
C VAL A 11 10.13 4.30 21.61
N GLU A 12 10.59 5.37 20.97
CA GLU A 12 9.72 6.48 20.60
C GLU A 12 8.84 6.04 19.43
N ASN A 13 7.54 5.84 19.72
CA ASN A 13 6.42 5.55 18.82
C ASN A 13 6.76 4.64 17.60
N PRO A 14 6.84 3.30 17.81
CA PRO A 14 7.13 2.39 16.72
C PRO A 14 6.02 2.47 15.66
N ARG A 15 6.41 2.64 14.39
CA ARG A 15 5.47 2.55 13.26
C ARG A 15 5.20 1.08 12.97
N TYR A 16 3.94 0.74 12.75
CA TYR A 16 3.51 -0.60 12.37
C TYR A 16 2.97 -0.58 10.94
N GLY A 17 3.24 -1.64 10.18
CA GLY A 17 2.75 -1.82 8.82
C GLY A 17 2.13 -3.20 8.64
N GLN A 18 1.13 -3.31 7.78
CA GLN A 18 0.50 -4.56 7.37
C GLN A 18 0.60 -4.67 5.86
N LEU A 19 1.19 -5.76 5.38
CA LEU A 19 1.18 -6.09 3.96
C LEU A 19 0.04 -7.07 3.69
N ILE A 20 -0.92 -6.65 2.87
CA ILE A 20 -2.13 -7.43 2.57
C ILE A 20 -1.93 -8.14 1.23
N ILE A 21 -1.88 -9.47 1.28
CA ILE A 21 -1.68 -10.33 0.11
C ILE A 21 -2.79 -11.37 0.01
N GLY A 22 -3.05 -11.84 -1.21
CA GLY A 22 -4.09 -12.83 -1.47
C GLY A 22 -4.53 -12.85 -2.94
N PRO A 23 -5.18 -13.93 -3.41
CA PRO A 23 -5.64 -14.04 -4.79
C PRO A 23 -6.67 -12.96 -5.15
N PRO A 24 -6.94 -12.74 -6.45
CA PRO A 24 -8.05 -11.88 -6.88
C PRO A 24 -9.37 -12.31 -6.23
N GLY A 25 -10.18 -11.35 -5.78
CA GLY A 25 -11.45 -11.63 -5.11
C GLY A 25 -11.36 -12.10 -3.65
N SER A 26 -10.16 -12.21 -3.06
CA SER A 26 -10.02 -12.62 -1.64
C SER A 26 -10.43 -11.57 -0.61
N GLY A 27 -10.90 -10.40 -1.03
CA GLY A 27 -11.37 -9.31 -0.15
C GLY A 27 -10.28 -8.38 0.38
N LYS A 28 -9.12 -8.26 -0.28
CA LYS A 28 -8.01 -7.38 0.14
C LYS A 28 -8.44 -5.91 0.32
N THR A 29 -9.06 -5.32 -0.71
CA THR A 29 -9.53 -3.92 -0.66
C THR A 29 -10.60 -3.72 0.40
N THR A 30 -11.51 -4.70 0.56
CA THR A 30 -12.53 -4.71 1.63
C THR A 30 -11.88 -4.73 3.01
N TYR A 31 -10.87 -5.58 3.22
CA TYR A 31 -10.12 -5.63 4.48
C TYR A 31 -9.47 -4.28 4.77
N CYS A 32 -8.76 -3.68 3.81
CA CYS A 32 -8.11 -2.39 3.99
C CYS A 32 -9.11 -1.29 4.38
N ASN A 33 -10.30 -1.27 3.76
CA ASN A 33 -11.36 -0.32 4.08
C ASN A 33 -11.85 -0.47 5.54
N GLU A 34 -12.17 -1.69 5.96
CA GLU A 34 -12.68 -1.93 7.31
C GLU A 34 -11.61 -1.77 8.38
N ALA A 35 -10.36 -2.18 8.11
CA ALA A 35 -9.22 -1.95 8.99
C ALA A 35 -8.94 -0.44 9.17
N TYR A 36 -8.99 0.33 8.08
CA TYR A 36 -8.85 1.79 8.12
C TYR A 36 -9.91 2.42 9.03
N LYS A 37 -11.20 2.11 8.82
CA LYS A 37 -12.30 2.61 9.68
C LYS A 37 -12.10 2.21 11.15
N PHE A 38 -11.84 0.93 11.40
CA PHE A 38 -11.64 0.40 12.74
C PHE A 38 -10.51 1.12 13.50
N TYR A 39 -9.35 1.30 12.88
CA TYR A 39 -8.24 2.00 13.54
C TYR A 39 -8.51 3.49 13.77
N ARG A 40 -9.23 4.14 12.85
CA ARG A 40 -9.66 5.54 13.02
C ARG A 40 -10.64 5.69 14.18
N GLU A 41 -11.59 4.78 14.33
CA GLU A 41 -12.54 4.75 15.46
C GLU A 41 -11.83 4.57 16.81
N LEU A 42 -10.72 3.81 16.82
CA LEU A 42 -9.85 3.67 18.00
C LEU A 42 -8.97 4.91 18.27
N GLY A 43 -9.09 5.98 17.49
CA GLY A 43 -8.29 7.20 17.63
C GLY A 43 -6.84 7.05 17.14
N ARG A 44 -6.54 6.03 16.33
CA ARG A 44 -5.18 5.81 15.79
C ARG A 44 -4.98 6.59 14.49
N GLN A 45 -3.75 7.09 14.30
CA GLN A 45 -3.31 7.55 12.99
C GLN A 45 -2.99 6.32 12.12
N VAL A 46 -3.67 6.22 10.98
CA VAL A 46 -3.53 5.13 10.01
C VAL A 46 -3.61 5.74 8.62
N GLY A 47 -2.79 5.23 7.70
CA GLY A 47 -2.85 5.53 6.27
C GLY A 47 -2.88 4.21 5.50
N VAL A 48 -3.49 4.24 4.31
CA VAL A 48 -3.50 3.09 3.40
C VAL A 48 -2.68 3.43 2.16
N VAL A 49 -1.78 2.53 1.78
CA VAL A 49 -0.99 2.62 0.55
C VAL A 49 -1.60 1.64 -0.46
N ASN A 50 -2.11 2.16 -1.57
CA ASN A 50 -2.60 1.32 -2.67
C ASN A 50 -1.45 1.00 -3.63
N LEU A 51 -1.07 -0.28 -3.69
CA LEU A 51 -0.07 -0.81 -4.62
C LEU A 51 -0.68 -1.63 -5.77
N ASP A 52 -2.01 -1.67 -5.87
CA ASP A 52 -2.72 -2.41 -6.91
C ASP A 52 -3.10 -1.46 -8.06
N PRO A 53 -2.48 -1.58 -9.25
CA PRO A 53 -2.71 -0.70 -10.40
C PRO A 53 -4.04 -0.97 -11.13
N ALA A 54 -4.82 -1.96 -10.68
CA ALA A 54 -6.14 -2.32 -11.23
C ALA A 54 -7.29 -2.08 -10.23
N ASN A 55 -7.07 -1.30 -9.16
CA ASN A 55 -8.02 -1.16 -8.06
C ASN A 55 -8.89 0.10 -8.15
N ASP A 56 -9.89 0.04 -9.01
CA ASP A 56 -10.89 1.10 -9.24
C ASP A 56 -11.94 1.28 -8.12
N ASN A 57 -12.02 0.32 -7.18
CA ASN A 57 -13.13 0.20 -6.23
C ASN A 57 -12.79 0.62 -4.79
N MET A 58 -11.91 1.60 -4.61
CA MET A 58 -11.56 2.10 -3.27
C MET A 58 -12.64 3.04 -2.70
N SER A 59 -13.10 2.75 -1.48
CA SER A 59 -14.06 3.59 -0.74
C SER A 59 -13.41 4.49 0.32
N TYR A 60 -12.08 4.58 0.32
CA TYR A 60 -11.28 5.38 1.24
C TYR A 60 -10.16 6.09 0.48
N GLU A 61 -9.67 7.19 1.03
CA GLU A 61 -8.55 7.94 0.48
C GLU A 61 -7.23 7.27 0.89
N SER A 62 -6.50 6.74 -0.09
CA SER A 62 -5.14 6.22 0.11
C SER A 62 -4.14 7.38 0.20
N VAL A 63 -3.14 7.25 1.08
CA VAL A 63 -2.08 8.26 1.23
C VAL A 63 -1.07 8.23 0.09
N ILE A 64 -0.94 7.06 -0.57
CA ILE A 64 -0.13 6.83 -1.75
C ILE A 64 -0.93 5.89 -2.63
N ASN A 65 -1.08 6.22 -3.92
CA ASN A 65 -1.86 5.44 -4.87
C ASN A 65 -1.09 5.21 -6.17
N VAL A 66 -0.71 3.96 -6.44
CA VAL A 66 0.05 3.62 -7.66
C VAL A 66 -0.69 3.99 -8.94
N MET A 67 -2.03 4.07 -8.91
CA MET A 67 -2.84 4.45 -10.07
C MET A 67 -2.62 5.91 -10.51
N GLU A 68 -2.03 6.76 -9.67
CA GLU A 68 -1.60 8.11 -10.06
C GLU A 68 -0.32 8.09 -10.91
N LEU A 69 0.47 7.01 -10.80
CA LEU A 69 1.68 6.78 -11.58
C LEU A 69 1.37 5.99 -12.86
N ILE A 70 0.64 4.87 -12.74
CA ILE A 70 0.33 3.97 -13.84
C ILE A 70 -0.90 3.10 -13.53
N THR A 71 -1.77 2.89 -14.52
CA THR A 71 -2.93 1.99 -14.43
C THR A 71 -2.82 0.82 -15.39
N VAL A 72 -3.49 -0.29 -15.08
CA VAL A 72 -3.57 -1.45 -15.98
C VAL A 72 -4.33 -1.08 -17.25
N GLU A 73 -5.39 -0.28 -17.14
CA GLU A 73 -6.19 0.20 -18.27
C GLU A 73 -5.32 0.98 -19.28
N ASP A 74 -4.53 1.95 -18.82
CA ASP A 74 -3.66 2.76 -19.68
C ASP A 74 -2.60 1.88 -20.37
N CYS A 75 -2.04 0.91 -19.65
CA CYS A 75 -1.08 -0.05 -20.21
C CYS A 75 -1.71 -0.92 -21.30
N MET A 76 -2.93 -1.41 -21.07
CA MET A 76 -3.65 -2.21 -22.07
C MET A 76 -3.96 -1.40 -23.33
N GLU A 77 -4.41 -0.16 -23.17
CA GLU A 77 -4.76 0.72 -24.29
C GLU A 77 -3.53 1.15 -25.10
N HIS A 78 -2.49 1.65 -24.43
CA HIS A 78 -1.34 2.25 -25.11
C HIS A 78 -0.28 1.25 -25.58
N LEU A 79 -0.12 0.12 -24.87
CA LEU A 79 0.92 -0.88 -25.18
C LEU A 79 0.35 -2.13 -25.85
N GLN A 80 -0.96 -2.18 -26.10
CA GLN A 80 -1.67 -3.32 -26.70
C GLN A 80 -1.42 -4.64 -25.96
N LEU A 81 -1.26 -4.55 -24.64
CA LEU A 81 -1.03 -5.70 -23.77
C LEU A 81 -2.36 -6.33 -23.33
N GLY A 82 -2.34 -7.65 -23.11
CA GLY A 82 -3.41 -8.32 -22.36
C GLY A 82 -3.35 -7.98 -20.86
N PRO A 83 -4.40 -8.30 -20.08
CA PRO A 83 -4.49 -7.90 -18.66
C PRO A 83 -3.30 -8.32 -17.80
N ASN A 84 -2.81 -9.55 -17.98
CA ASN A 84 -1.65 -10.05 -17.24
C ASN A 84 -0.34 -9.38 -17.66
N GLY A 85 -0.20 -9.05 -18.96
CA GLY A 85 0.98 -8.35 -19.47
C GLY A 85 1.03 -6.91 -18.97
N ALA A 86 -0.12 -6.23 -18.96
CA ALA A 86 -0.27 -4.90 -18.40
C ALA A 86 0.04 -4.88 -16.89
N LEU A 87 -0.45 -5.84 -16.11
CA LEU A 87 -0.12 -5.96 -14.68
C LEU A 87 1.39 -6.11 -14.43
N MET A 88 2.09 -6.94 -15.22
CA MET A 88 3.54 -7.04 -15.10
C MET A 88 4.23 -5.74 -15.47
N HIS A 89 3.79 -5.08 -16.54
CA HIS A 89 4.35 -3.81 -16.95
C HIS A 89 4.18 -2.73 -15.88
N CYS A 90 3.01 -2.65 -15.23
CA CYS A 90 2.79 -1.74 -14.10
C CYS A 90 3.80 -1.99 -12.96
N ALA A 91 4.09 -3.25 -12.63
CA ALA A 91 5.04 -3.59 -11.58
C ALA A 91 6.48 -3.18 -11.94
N GLU A 92 6.90 -3.43 -13.19
CA GLU A 92 8.22 -3.01 -13.70
C GLU A 92 8.35 -1.48 -13.77
N TYR A 93 7.30 -0.80 -14.21
CA TYR A 93 7.27 0.65 -14.29
C TYR A 93 7.34 1.29 -12.90
N LEU A 94 6.61 0.74 -11.93
CA LEU A 94 6.69 1.17 -10.54
C LEU A 94 8.11 1.01 -9.99
N GLU A 95 8.75 -0.15 -10.20
CA GLU A 95 10.14 -0.38 -9.75
C GLU A 95 11.10 0.67 -10.32
N GLN A 96 10.97 1.02 -11.60
CA GLN A 96 11.86 1.96 -12.28
C GLN A 96 11.66 3.42 -11.84
N HIS A 97 10.49 3.78 -11.34
CA HIS A 97 10.12 5.16 -11.02
C HIS A 97 9.83 5.38 -9.52
N ILE A 98 10.11 4.38 -8.67
CA ILE A 98 9.76 4.44 -7.25
C ILE A 98 10.44 5.60 -6.52
N GLU A 99 11.67 5.96 -6.89
CA GLU A 99 12.43 7.05 -6.25
C GLU A 99 11.89 8.44 -6.60
N ASP A 100 11.38 8.63 -7.82
CA ASP A 100 10.79 9.89 -8.28
C ASP A 100 9.34 10.06 -7.82
N TRP A 101 8.66 8.95 -7.53
CA TRP A 101 7.25 8.91 -7.18
C TRP A 101 6.96 9.17 -5.69
N ILE A 102 7.88 8.83 -4.79
CA ILE A 102 7.73 8.96 -3.31
C ILE A 102 8.47 10.17 -2.73
#